data_AF-C6MAD8-F1
#
_entry.id   AF-C6MAD8-F1
#
_cell.length_a   1.000
_cell.length_b   1.000
_cell.length_c   1.000
_cell.angle_alpha   90.00
_cell.angle_beta   90.00
_cell.angle_gamma   90.00
#
_symmetry.space_group_name_H-M   'P 1'
#
loop_
_entity.id
_entity.type
_entity.pdbx_description
1 polymer ?
#
loop_
_entity_poly.entity_id
_entity_poly.type
_entity_poly.pdbx_seq_one_letter_code
_entity_poly.pdbx_strand_id
1 'polypeptide(L)'
;MLITIWVVKGGISDGIEKANRYLMPALFILFIVLAIRSLTLPGAMEGVSFLLKPDWSKIKSETMLTALGQAFFALSIGVSAMITYASYLGKDQDMFRSGNIIMWMNLLVSLLAGLVIFPAVFALGATPSQGPGLIFVVLPAVFMKIPSGNYLFAVFMMLVVFATLTSAFSMLETVIAATIRQDERKRSRHTWAIGIAIFIVGIPSALSFGVWSDVLIFNKSIFDLWDYIITAIIMPLCALSISIFTGWIQDRQSVLTHAGMGSTVPKTLLYLWLGALRYIAPIAIIVVFINSLQII
;
A
#
# COMPACT_ATOMS: atom_id res chain seq x y z
N MET A 1 -14.17 4.88 -10.36
CA MET A 1 -14.24 3.81 -11.38
C MET A 1 -14.29 4.31 -12.81
N LEU A 2 -15.22 5.19 -13.21
CA LEU A 2 -15.28 5.64 -14.62
C LEU A 2 -13.97 6.28 -15.11
N ILE A 3 -13.35 7.15 -14.29
CA ILE A 3 -12.03 7.73 -14.57
C ILE A 3 -10.99 6.61 -14.72
N THR A 4 -10.95 5.65 -13.79
CA THR A 4 -10.06 4.48 -13.82
C THR A 4 -10.19 3.68 -15.11
N ILE A 5 -11.41 3.38 -15.56
CA ILE A 5 -11.68 2.65 -16.80
C ILE A 5 -11.18 3.43 -18.01
N TRP A 6 -11.50 4.73 -18.06
CA TRP A 6 -11.15 5.58 -19.18
C TRP A 6 -9.64 5.69 -19.37
N VAL A 7 -8.93 5.87 -18.25
CA VAL A 7 -7.47 5.95 -18.21
C VAL A 7 -6.83 4.61 -18.58
N VAL A 8 -7.22 3.51 -17.94
CA VAL A 8 -6.62 2.18 -18.17
C VAL A 8 -6.90 1.63 -19.58
N LYS A 9 -8.05 1.99 -20.18
CA LYS A 9 -8.38 1.65 -21.56
C LYS A 9 -7.34 2.18 -22.55
N GLY A 10 -6.77 3.36 -22.30
CA GLY A 10 -5.80 4.01 -23.18
C GLY A 10 -4.38 3.47 -23.07
N GLY A 11 -4.14 2.45 -22.22
CA GLY A 11 -2.79 2.16 -21.75
C GLY A 11 -2.46 2.95 -20.50
N ILE A 12 -1.56 2.45 -19.66
CA ILE A 12 -0.84 3.31 -18.72
C ILE A 12 0.08 4.19 -19.58
N SER A 13 -0.52 5.26 -20.09
CA SER A 13 0.10 6.19 -21.01
C SER A 13 1.11 7.09 -20.30
N ASP A 14 2.02 7.67 -21.08
CA ASP A 14 2.95 8.73 -20.66
C ASP A 14 2.30 9.83 -19.81
N GLY A 15 1.00 10.11 -20.00
CA GLY A 15 0.28 11.15 -19.27
C GLY A 15 0.16 10.88 -17.77
N ILE A 16 -0.16 9.64 -17.38
CA ILE A 16 -0.27 9.27 -15.95
C ILE A 16 1.11 9.27 -15.32
N GLU A 17 2.11 8.72 -16.01
CA GLU A 17 3.48 8.67 -15.52
C GLU A 17 4.06 10.08 -15.35
N LYS A 18 3.79 10.97 -16.33
CA LYS A 18 4.12 12.41 -16.22
C LYS A 18 3.38 13.07 -15.07
N ALA A 19 2.09 12.82 -14.88
CA ALA A 19 1.34 13.38 -13.76
C ALA A 19 1.92 12.91 -12.42
N ASN A 20 2.19 11.62 -12.26
CA ASN A 20 2.78 11.05 -11.06
C ASN A 20 4.15 11.63 -10.74
N ARG A 21 4.96 11.93 -11.76
CA ARG A 21 6.26 12.59 -11.61
C ARG A 21 6.18 13.92 -10.88
N TYR A 22 5.08 14.66 -10.99
CA TYR A 22 4.90 15.94 -10.30
C TYR A 22 4.02 15.85 -9.06
N LEU A 23 2.94 15.06 -9.12
CA LEU A 23 1.95 14.96 -8.04
C LEU A 23 2.50 14.23 -6.81
N MET A 24 3.28 13.16 -7.00
CA MET A 24 3.85 12.41 -5.87
C MET A 24 4.87 13.23 -5.08
N PRO A 25 5.84 13.93 -5.71
CA PRO A 25 6.70 14.87 -4.99
C PRO A 25 5.93 16.02 -4.34
N ALA A 26 4.89 16.57 -4.99
CA ALA A 26 4.08 17.62 -4.39
C ALA A 26 3.37 17.14 -3.11
N LEU A 27 2.80 15.94 -3.13
CA LEU A 27 2.17 15.32 -1.96
C LEU A 27 3.19 15.12 -0.84
N PHE A 28 4.38 14.64 -1.19
CA PHE A 28 5.48 14.45 -0.25
C PHE A 28 5.94 15.76 0.41
N ILE A 29 6.07 16.84 -0.38
CA ILE A 29 6.39 18.18 0.14
C ILE A 29 5.30 18.67 1.10
N LEU A 30 4.02 18.47 0.78
CA LEU A 30 2.94 18.82 1.70
C LEU A 30 3.00 18.03 3.01
N PHE A 31 3.34 16.73 2.96
CA PHE A 31 3.57 15.95 4.18
C PHE A 31 4.68 16.53 5.05
N ILE A 32 5.78 17.01 4.45
CA ILE A 32 6.86 17.67 5.19
C ILE A 32 6.35 18.98 5.84
N VAL A 33 5.64 19.82 5.09
CA VAL A 33 5.07 21.07 5.62
C VAL A 33 4.13 20.79 6.79
N LEU A 34 3.28 19.78 6.66
CA LEU A 34 2.37 19.34 7.71
C LEU A 34 3.12 18.80 8.92
N ALA A 35 4.18 18.02 8.73
CA ALA A 35 4.97 17.47 9.83
C ALA A 35 5.63 18.59 10.62
N ILE A 36 6.25 19.56 9.92
CA ILE A 36 6.82 20.76 10.55
C ILE A 36 5.74 21.50 11.33
N ARG A 37 4.56 21.73 10.73
CA ARG A 37 3.48 22.43 11.45
C ARG A 37 3.03 21.66 12.68
N SER A 38 2.81 20.36 12.56
CA SER A 38 2.37 19.48 13.64
C SER A 38 3.35 19.52 14.83
N LEU A 39 4.65 19.47 14.55
CA LEU A 39 5.71 19.56 15.55
C LEU A 39 5.81 20.92 16.26
N THR A 40 5.37 22.00 15.61
CA THR A 40 5.35 23.35 16.23
C THR A 40 4.12 23.62 17.08
N LEU A 41 3.16 22.70 17.15
CA LEU A 41 1.98 22.88 17.99
C LEU A 41 2.34 22.75 19.49
N PRO A 42 1.71 23.52 20.38
CA PRO A 42 1.87 23.35 21.82
C PRO A 42 1.50 21.92 22.25
N GLY A 43 2.37 21.24 23.00
CA GLY A 43 2.14 19.85 23.44
C GLY A 43 2.52 18.76 22.42
N ALA A 44 2.98 19.13 21.22
CA ALA A 44 3.33 18.18 20.14
C ALA A 44 4.38 17.13 20.55
N MET A 45 5.31 17.48 21.44
CA MET A 45 6.40 16.59 21.86
C MET A 45 5.91 15.35 22.61
N GLU A 46 4.74 15.39 23.25
CA GLU A 46 4.13 14.19 23.84
C GLU A 46 3.75 13.18 22.75
N GLY A 47 3.18 13.65 21.63
CA GLY A 47 2.87 12.80 20.47
C GLY A 47 4.12 12.28 19.76
N VAL A 48 5.20 13.06 19.72
CA VAL A 48 6.51 12.58 19.21
C VAL A 48 7.06 11.48 20.12
N SER A 49 7.01 11.69 21.45
CA SER A 49 7.43 10.67 22.41
C SER A 49 6.56 9.42 22.29
N PHE A 50 5.25 9.57 22.10
CA PHE A 50 4.35 8.44 21.89
C PHE A 50 4.74 7.59 20.67
N LEU A 51 5.14 8.24 19.57
CA LEU A 51 5.51 7.55 18.33
C LEU A 51 6.92 6.94 18.37
N LEU A 52 7.91 7.68 18.88
CA LEU A 52 9.33 7.35 18.71
C LEU A 52 10.01 6.78 19.96
N LYS A 53 9.44 6.98 21.15
CA LYS A 53 10.03 6.44 22.38
C LYS A 53 9.64 4.96 22.50
N PRO A 54 10.58 4.02 22.38
CA PRO A 54 10.26 2.61 22.49
C PRO A 54 9.81 2.27 23.91
N ASP A 55 8.65 1.62 24.01
CA ASP A 55 8.20 0.98 25.24
C ASP A 55 8.44 -0.53 25.14
N TRP A 56 9.51 -1.00 25.79
CA TRP A 56 9.90 -2.40 25.78
C TRP A 56 8.83 -3.33 26.37
N SER A 57 7.95 -2.82 27.23
CA SER A 57 6.82 -3.61 27.78
C SER A 57 5.77 -3.97 26.72
N LYS A 58 5.77 -3.24 25.60
CA LYS A 58 4.89 -3.46 24.45
C LYS A 58 5.49 -4.39 23.42
N ILE A 59 6.77 -4.77 23.52
CA ILE A 59 7.36 -5.75 22.62
C ILE A 59 6.94 -7.14 23.07
N LYS A 60 5.80 -7.58 22.55
CA LYS A 60 5.22 -8.91 22.74
C LYS A 60 5.08 -9.61 21.40
N SER A 61 4.87 -10.93 21.44
CA SER A 61 4.63 -11.73 20.23
C SER A 61 3.50 -11.17 19.38
N GLU A 62 2.38 -10.79 20.00
CA GLU A 62 1.23 -10.18 19.31
C GLU A 62 1.58 -8.87 18.59
N THR A 63 2.39 -8.01 19.22
CA THR A 63 2.84 -6.75 18.62
C THR A 63 3.78 -7.00 17.44
N MET A 64 4.65 -8.00 17.53
CA MET A 64 5.53 -8.40 16.42
C MET A 64 4.72 -8.96 15.25
N LEU A 65 3.70 -9.79 15.51
CA LEU A 65 2.82 -10.36 14.50
C LEU A 65 2.02 -9.25 13.80
N THR A 66 1.48 -8.31 14.56
CA THR A 66 0.76 -7.14 14.04
C THR A 66 1.67 -6.28 13.16
N ALA A 67 2.88 -5.97 13.62
CA ALA A 67 3.86 -5.19 12.86
C ALA A 67 4.27 -5.89 11.56
N LEU A 68 4.48 -7.20 11.60
CA LEU A 68 4.80 -8.00 10.42
C LEU A 68 3.65 -7.97 9.42
N GLY A 69 2.40 -8.19 9.86
CA GLY A 69 1.22 -8.09 9.00
C GLY A 69 1.07 -6.71 8.35
N GLN A 70 1.28 -5.63 9.11
CA GLN A 70 1.27 -4.26 8.57
C GLN A 70 2.36 -4.03 7.52
N ALA A 71 3.57 -4.61 7.69
CA ALA A 71 4.63 -4.49 6.71
C ALA A 71 4.27 -5.18 5.37
N PHE A 72 3.63 -6.35 5.42
CA PHE A 72 3.14 -7.05 4.22
C PHE A 72 2.07 -6.24 3.48
N PHE A 73 1.10 -5.69 4.22
CA PHE A 73 0.03 -4.88 3.66
C PHE A 73 0.57 -3.57 3.05
N ALA A 74 1.43 -2.86 3.77
CA ALA A 74 1.97 -1.57 3.32
C ALA A 74 2.79 -1.69 2.03
N LEU A 75 3.49 -2.81 1.84
CA LEU A 75 4.23 -3.09 0.60
C LEU A 75 3.37 -3.74 -0.50
N SER A 76 2.06 -3.94 -0.26
CA SER A 76 1.14 -4.59 -1.19
C SER A 76 1.63 -5.97 -1.67
N ILE A 77 2.33 -6.70 -0.79
CA ILE A 77 2.89 -8.01 -1.12
C ILE A 77 1.75 -9.02 -1.22
N GLY A 78 1.73 -9.81 -2.31
CA GLY A 78 0.66 -10.76 -2.59
C GLY A 78 -0.39 -10.23 -3.57
N VAL A 79 -0.35 -8.95 -3.93
CA VAL A 79 -1.10 -8.40 -5.06
C VAL A 79 -0.19 -8.40 -6.29
N SER A 80 -0.61 -9.02 -7.40
CA SER A 80 0.18 -9.17 -8.64
C SER A 80 0.52 -7.86 -9.37
N ALA A 81 0.26 -6.70 -8.77
CA ALA A 81 0.51 -5.38 -9.35
C ALA A 81 2.00 -5.15 -9.64
N MET A 82 2.89 -5.49 -8.69
CA MET A 82 4.32 -5.32 -8.90
C MET A 82 4.88 -6.27 -9.97
N ILE A 83 4.33 -7.49 -10.08
CA ILE A 83 4.68 -8.43 -11.15
C ILE A 83 4.25 -7.86 -12.51
N THR A 84 3.04 -7.29 -12.58
CA THR A 84 2.52 -6.67 -13.81
C THR A 84 3.41 -5.50 -14.23
N TYR A 85 3.78 -4.60 -13.32
CA TYR A 85 4.68 -3.49 -13.61
C TYR A 85 6.09 -3.93 -13.97
N ALA A 86 6.63 -4.93 -13.28
CA ALA A 86 7.92 -5.51 -13.64
C ALA A 86 7.92 -6.12 -15.06
N SER A 87 6.77 -6.63 -15.53
CA SER A 87 6.66 -7.20 -16.89
C SER A 87 6.78 -6.16 -18.01
N TYR A 88 6.61 -4.86 -17.69
CA TYR A 88 6.79 -3.76 -18.63
C TYR A 88 8.21 -3.16 -18.59
N LEU A 89 9.05 -3.57 -17.63
CA LEU A 89 10.42 -3.05 -17.52
C LEU A 89 11.34 -3.70 -18.56
N GLY A 90 12.29 -2.89 -19.05
CA GLY A 90 13.41 -3.40 -19.86
C GLY A 90 14.32 -4.32 -19.03
N LYS A 91 14.99 -5.26 -19.70
CA LYS A 91 15.85 -6.28 -19.06
C LYS A 91 17.08 -5.69 -18.34
N ASP A 92 17.48 -4.47 -18.69
CA ASP A 92 18.66 -3.81 -18.13
C ASP A 92 18.34 -2.99 -16.86
N GLN A 93 17.10 -3.01 -16.38
CA GLN A 93 16.69 -2.26 -15.20
C GLN A 93 17.05 -2.98 -13.90
N ASP A 94 17.68 -2.26 -12.98
CA ASP A 94 18.04 -2.78 -11.67
C ASP A 94 16.79 -2.95 -10.76
N MET A 95 16.30 -4.19 -10.68
CA MET A 95 15.16 -4.54 -9.83
C MET A 95 15.49 -4.47 -8.33
N PHE A 96 16.73 -4.74 -7.92
CA PHE A 96 17.14 -4.66 -6.52
C PHE A 96 17.10 -3.22 -6.02
N ARG A 97 17.67 -2.30 -6.81
CA ARG A 97 17.63 -0.87 -6.50
C ARG A 97 16.19 -0.37 -6.43
N SER A 98 15.38 -0.73 -7.43
CA SER A 98 13.98 -0.31 -7.50
C SER A 98 13.18 -0.81 -6.29
N GLY A 99 13.29 -2.10 -5.95
CA GLY A 99 12.61 -2.68 -4.78
C GLY A 99 13.02 -2.04 -3.46
N ASN A 100 14.32 -1.78 -3.27
CA ASN A 100 14.81 -1.11 -2.06
C ASN A 100 14.33 0.33 -1.95
N ILE A 101 14.32 1.09 -3.05
CA ILE A 101 13.81 2.47 -3.06
C ILE A 101 12.32 2.48 -2.68
N ILE A 102 11.51 1.56 -3.24
CA ILE A 102 10.08 1.45 -2.90
C ILE A 102 9.91 1.17 -1.40
N MET A 103 10.67 0.22 -0.85
CA MET A 103 10.61 -0.11 0.57
C MET A 103 10.97 1.08 1.47
N TRP A 104 12.10 1.74 1.21
CA TRP A 104 12.55 2.87 2.01
C TRP A 104 11.63 4.09 1.88
N MET A 105 11.13 4.38 0.68
CA MET A 105 10.16 5.46 0.47
C MET A 105 8.85 5.17 1.22
N ASN A 106 8.36 3.92 1.20
CA ASN A 106 7.17 3.54 1.95
C ASN A 106 7.35 3.73 3.46
N LEU A 107 8.50 3.31 4.00
CA LEU A 107 8.83 3.51 5.41
C LEU A 107 8.90 5.00 5.77
N LEU A 108 9.56 5.80 4.94
CA LEU A 108 9.75 7.23 5.16
C LEU A 108 8.42 7.99 5.13
N VAL A 109 7.55 7.71 4.14
CA VAL A 109 6.21 8.31 4.07
C VAL A 109 5.35 7.88 5.26
N SER A 110 5.41 6.61 5.68
CA SER A 110 4.69 6.13 6.86
C SER A 110 5.14 6.83 8.15
N LEU A 111 6.45 7.03 8.32
CA LEU A 111 7.01 7.76 9.45
C LEU A 111 6.59 9.25 9.44
N LEU A 112 6.65 9.90 8.27
CA LEU A 112 6.17 11.27 8.11
C LEU A 112 4.68 11.39 8.43
N ALA A 113 3.84 10.46 7.96
CA ALA A 113 2.42 10.43 8.29
C ALA A 113 2.20 10.30 9.81
N GLY A 114 2.96 9.44 10.49
CA GLY A 114 2.96 9.35 11.95
C GLY A 114 3.32 10.68 12.63
N LEU A 115 4.35 11.37 12.14
CA LEU A 115 4.78 12.68 12.64
C LEU A 115 3.81 13.82 12.31
N VAL A 116 2.96 13.66 11.30
CA VAL A 116 1.84 14.59 11.08
C VAL A 116 0.72 14.33 12.09
N ILE A 117 0.34 13.06 12.26
CA ILE A 117 -0.86 12.67 13.02
C ILE A 117 -0.63 12.76 14.53
N PHE A 118 0.35 12.05 15.09
CA PHE A 118 0.47 11.91 16.54
C PHE A 118 0.78 13.22 17.28
N PRO A 119 1.72 14.07 16.83
CA PRO A 119 1.95 15.35 17.51
C PRO A 119 0.71 16.26 17.50
N ALA A 120 -0.05 16.25 16.41
CA ALA A 120 -1.30 16.99 16.30
C ALA A 120 -2.41 16.42 17.20
N VAL A 121 -2.54 15.10 17.29
CA VAL A 121 -3.51 14.43 18.17
C VAL A 121 -3.33 14.89 19.62
N PHE A 122 -2.08 14.83 20.12
CA PHE A 122 -1.78 15.24 21.49
C PHE A 122 -1.93 16.75 21.69
N ALA A 123 -1.48 17.57 20.74
CA ALA A 123 -1.63 19.03 20.81
C ALA A 123 -3.11 19.50 20.79
N LEU A 124 -3.99 18.72 20.17
CA LEU A 124 -5.43 19.01 20.10
C LEU A 124 -6.23 18.32 21.20
N GLY A 125 -5.59 17.56 22.10
CA GLY A 125 -6.25 16.80 23.17
C GLY A 125 -7.11 15.63 22.68
N ALA A 126 -6.87 15.13 21.47
CA ALA A 126 -7.56 13.97 20.91
C ALA A 126 -6.93 12.65 21.38
N THR A 127 -7.69 11.56 21.32
CA THR A 127 -7.19 10.22 21.68
C THR A 127 -6.58 9.51 20.46
N PRO A 128 -5.37 8.92 20.58
CA PRO A 128 -4.72 8.21 19.46
C PRO A 128 -5.46 6.97 18.94
N SER A 129 -6.46 6.48 19.69
CA SER A 129 -7.09 5.17 19.49
C SER A 129 -8.31 5.17 18.56
N GLN A 130 -8.62 6.25 17.84
CA GLN A 130 -9.87 6.38 17.07
C GLN A 130 -9.88 5.66 15.70
N GLY A 131 -8.87 4.84 15.40
CA GLY A 131 -8.84 4.04 14.18
C GLY A 131 -8.74 4.87 12.89
N PRO A 132 -9.18 4.33 11.74
CA PRO A 132 -8.99 4.95 10.40
C PRO A 132 -9.62 6.34 10.25
N GLY A 133 -10.67 6.64 11.03
CA GLY A 133 -11.36 7.94 11.01
C GLY A 133 -10.49 9.10 11.52
N LEU A 134 -9.43 8.81 12.28
CA LEU A 134 -8.57 9.81 12.91
C LEU A 134 -7.96 10.78 11.89
N ILE A 135 -7.62 10.31 10.70
CA ILE A 135 -7.01 11.12 9.65
C ILE A 135 -7.97 12.22 9.15
N PHE A 136 -9.28 11.93 9.13
CA PHE A 136 -10.31 12.85 8.65
C PHE A 136 -10.72 13.90 9.68
N VAL A 137 -10.29 13.75 10.94
CA VAL A 137 -10.50 14.73 12.01
C VAL A 137 -9.24 15.54 12.24
N VAL A 138 -8.09 14.87 12.35
CA VAL A 138 -6.82 15.49 12.73
C VAL A 138 -6.22 16.31 11.60
N LEU A 139 -6.18 15.79 10.36
CA LEU A 139 -5.56 16.53 9.26
C LEU A 139 -6.24 17.88 9.01
N PRO A 140 -7.58 17.97 8.88
CA PRO A 140 -8.24 19.27 8.72
C PRO A 140 -7.91 20.24 9.85
N ALA A 141 -7.89 19.77 11.09
CA ALA A 141 -7.57 20.60 12.25
C ALA A 141 -6.14 21.16 12.20
N VAL A 142 -5.16 20.38 11.73
CA VAL A 142 -3.78 20.87 11.51
C VAL A 142 -3.74 21.92 10.41
N PHE A 143 -4.43 21.69 9.29
CA PHE A 143 -4.50 22.67 8.21
C PHE A 143 -5.12 23.99 8.67
N MET A 144 -6.17 23.97 9.49
CA MET A 144 -6.78 25.18 10.05
C MET A 144 -5.82 26.02 10.91
N LYS A 145 -4.71 25.45 11.37
CA LYS A 145 -3.66 26.17 12.11
C LYS A 145 -2.57 26.73 11.20
N ILE A 146 -2.67 26.58 9.88
CA ILE A 146 -1.76 27.13 8.87
C ILE A 146 -2.43 28.33 8.19
N PRO A 147 -1.71 29.45 7.96
CA PRO A 147 -2.22 30.52 7.10
C PRO A 147 -2.66 29.97 5.73
N SER A 148 -3.85 30.36 5.26
CA SER A 148 -4.45 29.78 4.04
C SER A 148 -4.68 28.26 4.10
N GLY A 149 -4.84 27.72 5.31
CA GLY A 149 -5.03 26.29 5.59
C GLY A 149 -6.14 25.61 4.79
N ASN A 150 -7.27 26.28 4.59
CA ASN A 150 -8.39 25.76 3.79
C ASN A 150 -7.98 25.47 2.34
N TYR A 151 -7.23 26.39 1.73
CA TYR A 151 -6.73 26.21 0.36
C TYR A 151 -5.73 25.06 0.31
N LEU A 152 -4.80 25.01 1.28
CA LEU A 152 -3.80 23.95 1.33
C LEU A 152 -4.42 22.57 1.59
N PHE A 153 -5.48 22.50 2.39
CA PHE A 153 -6.27 21.30 2.60
C PHE A 153 -6.99 20.85 1.33
N ALA A 154 -7.58 21.78 0.57
CA ALA A 154 -8.21 21.47 -0.71
C ALA A 154 -7.20 20.90 -1.72
N VAL A 155 -6.00 21.51 -1.82
CA VAL A 155 -4.90 20.99 -2.63
C VAL A 155 -4.46 19.61 -2.14
N PHE A 156 -4.30 19.42 -0.83
CA PHE A 156 -3.93 18.13 -0.26
C PHE A 156 -4.97 17.04 -0.56
N MET A 157 -6.26 17.32 -0.39
CA MET A 157 -7.34 16.38 -0.74
C MET A 157 -7.33 16.05 -2.22
N MET A 158 -7.06 17.02 -3.10
CA MET A 158 -6.89 16.76 -4.54
C MET A 158 -5.71 15.82 -4.80
N LEU A 159 -4.56 16.04 -4.17
CA LEU A 159 -3.40 15.15 -4.31
C LEU A 159 -3.66 13.75 -3.76
N VAL A 160 -4.39 13.62 -2.64
CA VAL A 160 -4.83 12.33 -2.10
C VAL A 160 -5.74 11.60 -3.10
N VAL A 161 -6.70 12.29 -3.71
CA VAL A 161 -7.55 11.70 -4.78
C VAL A 161 -6.69 11.18 -5.93
N PHE A 162 -5.69 11.94 -6.38
CA PHE A 162 -4.76 11.48 -7.41
C PHE A 162 -3.94 10.27 -6.95
N ALA A 163 -3.40 10.27 -5.73
CA ALA A 163 -2.68 9.14 -5.18
C ALA A 163 -3.55 7.87 -5.15
N THR A 164 -4.80 7.97 -4.67
CA THR A 164 -5.75 6.86 -4.66
C THR A 164 -6.10 6.38 -6.07
N LEU A 165 -6.26 7.29 -7.03
CA LEU A 165 -6.50 6.95 -8.43
C LEU A 165 -5.34 6.13 -9.02
N THR A 166 -4.10 6.46 -8.68
CA THR A 166 -2.93 5.77 -9.21
C THR A 166 -2.87 4.32 -8.76
N SER A 167 -3.13 4.04 -7.48
CA SER A 167 -3.29 2.67 -6.98
C SER A 167 -4.44 1.93 -7.66
N ALA A 168 -5.57 2.61 -7.88
CA ALA A 168 -6.71 2.02 -8.59
C ALA A 168 -6.37 1.68 -10.05
N PHE A 169 -5.58 2.51 -10.74
CA PHE A 169 -5.09 2.20 -12.08
C PHE A 169 -4.21 0.95 -12.07
N SER A 170 -3.29 0.82 -11.10
CA SER A 170 -2.43 -0.36 -10.95
C SER A 170 -3.24 -1.64 -10.75
N MET A 171 -4.23 -1.61 -9.86
CA MET A 171 -5.06 -2.78 -9.55
C MET A 171 -5.91 -3.20 -10.75
N LEU A 172 -6.53 -2.24 -11.46
CA LEU A 172 -7.30 -2.57 -12.66
C LEU A 172 -6.37 -3.09 -13.77
N GLU A 173 -5.23 -2.45 -14.01
CA GLU A 173 -4.26 -2.90 -15.04
C GLU A 173 -3.80 -4.33 -14.79
N THR A 174 -3.56 -4.71 -13.53
CA THR A 174 -3.17 -6.08 -13.16
C THR A 174 -4.16 -7.12 -13.70
N VAL A 175 -5.46 -6.84 -13.57
CA VAL A 175 -6.52 -7.74 -14.07
C VAL A 175 -6.62 -7.67 -15.60
N ILE A 176 -6.49 -6.48 -16.19
CA ILE A 176 -6.56 -6.31 -17.66
C ILE A 176 -5.38 -6.99 -18.34
N ALA A 177 -4.15 -6.76 -17.90
CA ALA A 177 -2.94 -7.37 -18.44
C ALA A 177 -3.03 -8.91 -18.43
N ALA A 178 -3.50 -9.49 -17.33
CA ALA A 178 -3.70 -10.94 -17.20
C ALA A 178 -4.79 -11.49 -18.14
N THR A 179 -5.86 -10.72 -18.37
CA THR A 179 -7.01 -11.18 -19.19
C THR A 179 -6.81 -10.99 -20.68
N ILE A 180 -6.16 -9.89 -21.12
CA ILE A 180 -5.93 -9.65 -22.55
C ILE A 180 -4.82 -10.52 -23.13
N ARG A 181 -3.91 -11.05 -22.29
CA ARG A 181 -2.79 -11.93 -22.70
C ARG A 181 -2.00 -11.37 -23.90
N GLN A 182 -1.61 -10.10 -23.82
CA GLN A 182 -0.90 -9.34 -24.88
C GLN A 182 -1.70 -9.06 -26.16
N ASP A 183 -3.00 -9.38 -26.23
CA ASP A 183 -3.87 -8.98 -27.34
C ASP A 183 -4.53 -7.62 -27.05
N GLU A 184 -3.85 -6.54 -27.43
CA GLU A 184 -4.32 -5.16 -27.19
C GLU A 184 -5.67 -4.84 -27.85
N ARG A 185 -6.11 -5.59 -28.88
CA ARG A 185 -7.45 -5.40 -29.49
C ARG A 185 -8.57 -5.67 -28.50
N LYS A 186 -8.32 -6.52 -27.50
CA LYS A 186 -9.27 -6.87 -26.44
C LYS A 186 -9.37 -5.82 -25.34
N ARG A 187 -8.36 -4.94 -25.20
CA ARG A 187 -8.18 -4.02 -24.06
C ARG A 187 -9.45 -3.22 -23.78
N SER A 188 -9.89 -2.40 -24.74
CA SER A 188 -11.05 -1.52 -24.53
C SER A 188 -12.28 -2.28 -24.04
N ARG A 189 -12.62 -3.42 -24.65
CA ARG A 189 -13.80 -4.20 -24.27
C ARG A 189 -13.66 -4.80 -22.87
N HIS A 190 -12.48 -5.34 -22.54
CA HIS A 190 -12.23 -5.95 -21.24
C HIS A 190 -12.16 -4.92 -20.12
N THR A 191 -11.52 -3.76 -20.34
CA THR A 191 -11.46 -2.68 -19.35
C THR A 191 -12.84 -2.17 -18.97
N TRP A 192 -13.73 -1.96 -19.96
CA TRP A 192 -15.11 -1.56 -19.67
C TRP A 192 -15.90 -2.66 -18.96
N ALA A 193 -15.85 -3.89 -19.45
CA ALA A 193 -16.60 -5.00 -18.87
C ALA A 193 -16.18 -5.27 -17.41
N ILE A 194 -14.87 -5.41 -17.17
CA ILE A 194 -14.32 -5.72 -15.85
C ILE A 194 -14.48 -4.51 -14.91
N GLY A 195 -14.22 -3.29 -15.39
CA GLY A 195 -14.35 -2.10 -14.56
C GLY A 195 -15.79 -1.82 -14.12
N ILE A 196 -16.78 -2.05 -14.99
CA ILE A 196 -18.20 -1.97 -14.62
C ILE A 196 -18.56 -3.08 -13.62
N ALA A 197 -18.08 -4.31 -13.85
CA ALA A 197 -18.31 -5.41 -12.92
C ALA A 197 -17.74 -5.10 -11.53
N ILE A 198 -16.51 -4.59 -11.43
CA ILE A 198 -15.90 -4.15 -10.18
C ILE A 198 -16.72 -3.04 -9.52
N PHE A 199 -17.21 -2.06 -10.31
CA PHE A 199 -18.06 -1.00 -9.77
C PHE A 199 -19.34 -1.56 -9.15
N ILE A 200 -20.03 -2.47 -9.83
CA ILE A 200 -21.27 -3.09 -9.34
C ILE A 200 -21.00 -3.90 -8.06
N VAL A 201 -19.93 -4.69 -8.04
CA VAL A 201 -19.54 -5.48 -6.85
C VAL A 201 -19.11 -4.59 -5.68
N GLY A 202 -18.60 -3.39 -5.95
CA GLY A 202 -18.21 -2.42 -4.93
C GLY A 202 -19.37 -1.68 -4.25
N ILE A 203 -20.56 -1.60 -4.89
CA ILE A 203 -21.73 -0.88 -4.34
C ILE A 203 -22.15 -1.41 -2.96
N PRO A 204 -22.34 -2.74 -2.76
CA PRO A 204 -22.67 -3.30 -1.45
C PRO A 204 -21.70 -2.90 -0.34
N SER A 205 -20.39 -2.89 -0.64
CA SER A 205 -19.34 -2.51 0.32
C SER A 205 -19.40 -1.02 0.68
N ALA A 206 -19.79 -0.14 -0.26
CA ALA A 206 -20.01 1.26 0.04
C ALA A 206 -21.27 1.48 0.91
N LEU A 207 -22.34 0.73 0.62
CA LEU A 207 -23.61 0.82 1.37
C LEU A 207 -23.49 0.28 2.79
N SER A 208 -22.53 -0.61 3.08
CA SER A 208 -22.33 -1.16 4.42
C SER A 208 -21.82 -0.13 5.45
N PHE A 209 -21.36 1.04 5.00
CA PHE A 209 -21.05 2.17 5.89
C PHE A 209 -22.27 3.05 6.21
N GLY A 210 -23.45 2.75 5.64
CA GLY A 210 -24.66 3.53 5.79
C GLY A 210 -25.90 2.63 5.89
N VAL A 211 -26.74 2.64 4.86
CA VAL A 211 -28.07 1.99 4.89
C VAL A 211 -28.00 0.47 5.10
N TRP A 212 -26.88 -0.17 4.77
CA TRP A 212 -26.67 -1.61 4.96
C TRP A 212 -25.70 -1.92 6.12
N SER A 213 -25.53 -1.01 7.08
CA SER A 213 -24.68 -1.24 8.26
C SER A 213 -25.06 -2.50 9.04
N ASP A 214 -26.35 -2.81 9.09
CA ASP A 214 -26.89 -3.92 9.87
C ASP A 214 -26.84 -5.27 9.11
N VAL A 215 -26.45 -5.25 7.84
CA VAL A 215 -26.32 -6.46 7.02
C VAL A 215 -24.97 -7.10 7.33
N LEU A 216 -24.98 -8.01 8.31
CA LEU A 216 -23.80 -8.74 8.75
C LEU A 216 -23.76 -10.16 8.15
N ILE A 217 -22.60 -10.52 7.62
CA ILE A 217 -22.30 -11.87 7.13
C ILE A 217 -21.09 -12.37 7.94
N PHE A 218 -21.24 -13.50 8.64
CA PHE A 218 -20.23 -13.99 9.60
C PHE A 218 -19.79 -12.94 10.63
N ASN A 219 -20.75 -12.15 11.13
CA ASN A 219 -20.51 -11.06 12.10
C ASN A 219 -19.56 -9.96 11.58
N LYS A 220 -19.49 -9.77 10.26
CA LYS A 220 -18.73 -8.71 9.58
C LYS A 220 -19.65 -7.95 8.64
N SER A 221 -19.44 -6.64 8.49
CA SER A 221 -20.09 -5.89 7.41
C SER A 221 -19.61 -6.41 6.04
N ILE A 222 -20.32 -6.07 4.96
CA ILE A 222 -19.93 -6.51 3.61
C ILE A 222 -18.52 -6.02 3.26
N PHE A 223 -18.18 -4.77 3.60
CA PHE A 223 -16.83 -4.24 3.43
C PHE A 223 -15.81 -5.04 4.24
N ASP A 224 -16.05 -5.26 5.52
CA ASP A 224 -15.11 -5.96 6.41
C ASP A 224 -14.92 -7.43 6.00
N LEU A 225 -15.95 -8.06 5.43
CA LEU A 225 -15.85 -9.41 4.90
C LEU A 225 -14.92 -9.46 3.68
N TRP A 226 -15.09 -8.56 2.73
CA TRP A 226 -14.20 -8.47 1.56
C TRP A 226 -12.77 -8.14 1.95
N ASP A 227 -12.59 -7.17 2.85
CA ASP A 227 -11.28 -6.83 3.39
C ASP A 227 -10.63 -8.06 4.03
N TYR A 228 -11.33 -8.74 4.94
CA TYR A 228 -10.82 -9.95 5.60
C TYR A 228 -10.43 -11.05 4.60
N ILE A 229 -11.26 -11.37 3.62
CA ILE A 229 -10.95 -12.41 2.62
C ILE A 229 -9.68 -12.03 1.84
N ILE A 230 -9.54 -10.77 1.45
CA ILE A 230 -8.40 -10.35 0.62
C ILE A 230 -7.13 -10.25 1.46
N THR A 231 -7.17 -9.52 2.58
CA THR A 231 -6.00 -9.18 3.38
C THR A 231 -5.54 -10.33 4.27
N ALA A 232 -6.47 -11.07 4.88
CA ALA A 232 -6.15 -12.18 5.78
C ALA A 232 -5.93 -13.50 5.04
N ILE A 233 -6.50 -13.70 3.84
CA ILE A 233 -6.45 -15.00 3.14
C ILE A 233 -5.73 -14.94 1.81
N ILE A 234 -6.25 -14.17 0.84
CA ILE A 234 -5.74 -14.20 -0.54
C ILE A 234 -4.31 -13.67 -0.61
N MET A 235 -4.03 -12.50 -0.01
CA MET A 235 -2.70 -11.86 -0.08
C MET A 235 -1.60 -12.76 0.52
N PRO A 236 -1.73 -13.33 1.73
CA PRO A 236 -0.73 -14.25 2.28
C PRO A 236 -0.55 -15.52 1.43
N LEU A 237 -1.63 -16.12 0.93
CA LEU A 237 -1.54 -17.31 0.08
C LEU A 237 -0.84 -17.03 -1.24
N CYS A 238 -1.13 -15.89 -1.88
CA CYS A 238 -0.44 -15.47 -3.10
C CYS A 238 1.04 -15.17 -2.83
N ALA A 239 1.35 -14.46 -1.75
CA ALA A 239 2.72 -14.18 -1.35
C ALA A 239 3.52 -15.47 -1.08
N LEU A 240 2.92 -16.42 -0.36
CA LEU A 240 3.53 -17.72 -0.08
C LEU A 240 3.75 -18.50 -1.38
N SER A 241 2.77 -18.51 -2.27
CA SER A 241 2.86 -19.20 -3.56
C SER A 241 3.98 -18.63 -4.43
N ILE A 242 4.12 -17.29 -4.51
CA ILE A 242 5.20 -16.62 -5.24
C ILE A 242 6.56 -16.94 -4.62
N SER A 243 6.63 -16.93 -3.28
CA SER A 243 7.85 -17.22 -2.54
C SER A 243 8.32 -18.66 -2.74
N ILE A 244 7.41 -19.64 -2.64
CA ILE A 244 7.71 -21.05 -2.90
C ILE A 244 8.08 -21.27 -4.36
N PHE A 245 7.32 -20.71 -5.30
CA PHE A 245 7.59 -20.87 -6.72
C PHE A 245 8.97 -20.34 -7.11
N THR A 246 9.30 -19.11 -6.69
CA THR A 246 10.58 -18.48 -7.03
C THR A 246 11.74 -19.07 -6.24
N GLY A 247 11.53 -19.45 -4.99
CA GLY A 247 12.57 -19.98 -4.12
C GLY A 247 12.91 -21.46 -4.37
N TRP A 248 11.92 -22.29 -4.73
CA TRP A 248 12.05 -23.75 -4.70
C TRP A 248 11.67 -24.46 -6.00
N ILE A 249 10.73 -23.92 -6.80
CA ILE A 249 10.26 -24.58 -8.03
C ILE A 249 11.09 -24.14 -9.24
N GLN A 250 11.41 -22.85 -9.34
CA GLN A 250 12.24 -22.31 -10.42
C GLN A 250 13.70 -22.74 -10.29
N ASP A 251 14.40 -22.84 -11.42
CA ASP A 251 15.83 -23.13 -11.42
C ASP A 251 16.61 -22.01 -10.70
N ARG A 252 17.42 -22.41 -9.72
CA ARG A 252 18.15 -21.50 -8.85
C ARG A 252 19.07 -20.58 -9.64
N GLN A 253 19.75 -21.10 -10.66
CA GLN A 253 20.71 -20.34 -11.44
C GLN A 253 20.00 -19.32 -12.33
N SER A 254 18.87 -19.71 -12.91
CA SER A 254 17.98 -18.83 -13.67
C SER A 254 17.50 -17.65 -12.81
N VAL A 255 16.98 -17.92 -11.61
CA VAL A 255 16.50 -16.87 -10.68
C VAL A 255 17.62 -15.89 -10.33
N LEU A 256 18.80 -16.37 -9.96
CA LEU A 256 19.94 -15.51 -9.62
C LEU A 256 20.43 -14.70 -10.81
N THR A 257 20.41 -15.29 -12.01
CA THR A 257 20.82 -14.61 -13.24
C THR A 257 19.85 -13.49 -13.56
N HIS A 258 18.54 -13.77 -13.57
CA HIS A 258 17.50 -12.76 -13.84
C HIS A 258 17.43 -11.67 -12.77
N ALA A 259 17.54 -12.03 -11.49
CA ALA A 259 17.52 -11.05 -10.41
C ALA A 259 18.77 -10.14 -10.41
N GLY A 260 19.89 -10.63 -10.95
CA GLY A 260 21.11 -9.84 -11.12
C GLY A 260 21.19 -9.03 -12.43
N MET A 261 20.23 -9.17 -13.35
CA MET A 261 20.24 -8.40 -14.61
C MET A 261 20.12 -6.90 -14.32
N GLY A 262 20.90 -6.09 -15.02
CA GLY A 262 20.91 -4.63 -14.85
C GLY A 262 21.49 -4.12 -13.52
N SER A 263 21.86 -5.02 -12.60
CA SER A 263 22.32 -4.67 -11.26
C SER A 263 23.82 -4.88 -11.07
N THR A 264 24.46 -3.97 -10.31
CA THR A 264 25.87 -4.10 -9.89
C THR A 264 26.00 -4.75 -8.51
N VAL A 265 24.92 -5.34 -8.00
CA VAL A 265 24.88 -5.93 -6.66
C VAL A 265 25.82 -7.15 -6.58
N PRO A 266 26.61 -7.29 -5.49
CA PRO A 266 27.47 -8.45 -5.31
C PRO A 266 26.69 -9.76 -5.30
N LYS A 267 27.24 -10.81 -5.91
CA LYS A 267 26.61 -12.14 -5.93
C LYS A 267 26.26 -12.65 -4.53
N THR A 268 27.07 -12.33 -3.52
CA THR A 268 26.80 -12.66 -2.11
C THR A 268 25.45 -12.14 -1.65
N LEU A 269 25.09 -10.90 -2.01
CA LEU A 269 23.80 -10.32 -1.62
C LEU A 269 22.64 -10.99 -2.36
N LEU A 270 22.82 -11.38 -3.62
CA LEU A 270 21.82 -12.16 -4.37
C LEU A 270 21.56 -13.53 -3.72
N TYR A 271 22.63 -14.21 -3.27
CA TYR A 271 22.51 -15.48 -2.56
C TYR A 271 21.83 -15.31 -1.19
N LEU A 272 22.16 -14.24 -0.45
CA LEU A 272 21.51 -13.92 0.82
C LEU A 272 20.03 -13.60 0.63
N TRP A 273 19.68 -12.80 -0.37
CA TRP A 273 18.31 -12.49 -0.74
C TRP A 273 17.54 -13.77 -1.10
N LEU A 274 18.10 -14.64 -1.94
CA LEU A 274 17.45 -15.89 -2.29
C LEU A 274 17.32 -16.83 -1.09
N GLY A 275 18.31 -16.85 -0.18
CA GLY A 275 18.21 -17.57 1.09
C GLY A 275 17.06 -17.05 1.96
N ALA A 276 16.95 -15.73 2.09
CA ALA A 276 15.84 -15.09 2.79
C ALA A 276 14.49 -15.41 2.14
N LEU A 277 14.41 -15.38 0.80
CA LEU A 277 13.20 -15.74 0.05
C LEU A 277 12.83 -17.23 0.23
N ARG A 278 13.80 -18.13 0.36
CA ARG A 278 13.53 -19.58 0.49
C ARG A 278 13.09 -19.99 1.89
N TYR A 279 13.62 -19.34 2.92
CA TYR A 279 13.44 -19.77 4.31
C TYR A 279 12.73 -18.74 5.17
N ILE A 280 13.24 -17.50 5.20
CA ILE A 280 12.72 -16.47 6.11
C ILE A 280 11.33 -16.00 5.65
N ALA A 281 11.16 -15.69 4.36
CA ALA A 281 9.91 -15.15 3.83
C ALA A 281 8.73 -16.13 3.97
N PRO A 282 8.81 -17.43 3.59
CA PRO A 282 7.71 -18.37 3.78
C PRO A 282 7.31 -18.53 5.24
N ILE A 283 8.28 -18.62 6.15
CA ILE A 283 8.01 -18.73 7.59
C ILE A 283 7.30 -17.47 8.09
N ALA A 284 7.80 -16.29 7.75
CA ALA A 284 7.18 -15.02 8.11
C ALA A 284 5.75 -14.91 7.57
N ILE A 285 5.52 -15.28 6.31
CA ILE A 285 4.19 -15.27 5.68
C ILE A 285 3.24 -16.25 6.38
N ILE A 286 3.69 -17.48 6.67
CA ILE A 286 2.87 -18.49 7.38
C ILE A 286 2.49 -17.97 8.76
N VAL A 287 3.44 -17.40 9.50
CA VAL A 287 3.21 -16.85 10.83
C VAL A 287 2.19 -15.70 10.79
N VAL A 288 2.33 -14.76 9.84
CA VAL A 288 1.32 -13.70 9.63
C VAL A 288 -0.03 -14.28 9.25
N PHE A 289 -0.05 -15.30 8.40
CA PHE A 289 -1.28 -15.91 7.91
C PHE A 289 -2.06 -16.57 9.05
N ILE A 290 -1.39 -17.35 9.90
CA ILE A 290 -2.01 -18.00 11.07
C ILE A 290 -2.53 -16.95 12.07
N ASN A 291 -1.78 -15.87 12.31
CA ASN A 291 -2.23 -14.78 13.17
C ASN A 291 -3.43 -14.01 12.59
N SER A 292 -3.42 -13.76 11.27
CA SER A 292 -4.53 -13.07 10.59
C SER A 292 -5.84 -13.87 10.64
N LEU A 293 -5.74 -15.20 10.70
CA LEU A 293 -6.87 -16.11 10.93
C LEU A 293 -7.32 -16.20 12.40
N GLN A 294 -6.67 -15.44 13.31
CA GLN A 294 -6.92 -15.46 14.75
C GLN A 294 -6.74 -16.85 15.39
N ILE A 295 -5.90 -17.70 14.80
CA ILE A 295 -5.58 -19.03 15.34
C ILE A 295 -4.52 -18.92 16.45
N ILE A 296 -3.64 -17.91 16.38
CA ILE A 296 -2.58 -17.61 17.35
C ILE A 296 -2.49 -16.10 17.65
#